data_AF-A0A7Y6E1D3-F1
#
_entry.id   AF-A0A7Y6E1D3-F1
#
_cell.length_a   1.000
_cell.length_b   1.000
_cell.length_c   1.000
_cell.angle_alpha   90.00
_cell.angle_beta   90.00
_cell.angle_gamma   90.00
#
_symmetry.space_group_name_H-M   'P 1'
#
loop_
_entity.id
_entity.type
_entity.pdbx_description
1 polymer ?
#
loop_
_entity_poly.entity_id
_entity_poly.type
_entity_poly.pdbx_seq_one_letter_code
_entity_poly.pdbx_strand_id
1 'polypeptide(L)'
;MTETRGTSSRPRAADTGRRSVFSRLADWSQRHRWTALAVWLVVVVATTLGAQAAGSAWKNDFSLPGTDSQRATDLLEEHAAPQAGDTVQFVFRADGGLAAEPTRQAVDAVLGQARTAPGVADVRGPFDDASALSGDDRIGFATVTLAGKSTDIPKGDIRHLIDIADDAKTDVLQIELGGDAVREAEESGGGGAEGAGILAALVVLVLLFGSVLAAALPLLTALFAVGGAIGLITLASHAATVADFTPPIMMLVGLGVGVDYALLIFYRFRHELLRGADPYDATRSALDAAGRTVFFAGCTVIIALLGLVTLGLGSLQGVALAVALTVLVTMAASLTLLPALLAVFGRRIRRSVLKRVAKAERKGREEGARWRRMAAGVQRRPLPALAAAVLALLVLSAPALDMRL
;
A
#
# COMPACT_ATOMS: atom_id res chain seq x y z
N MET A 1 -19.51 34.42 -67.09
CA MET A 1 -18.21 35.03 -66.79
C MET A 1 -18.42 35.95 -65.60
N THR A 2 -18.29 35.38 -64.40
CA THR A 2 -18.47 36.08 -63.12
C THR A 2 -17.58 35.36 -62.11
N GLU A 3 -16.33 35.83 -62.03
CA GLU A 3 -15.47 35.62 -60.86
C GLU A 3 -16.15 36.23 -59.64
N THR A 4 -16.01 35.60 -58.46
CA THR A 4 -15.59 36.32 -57.25
C THR A 4 -15.33 35.35 -56.07
N ARG A 5 -14.08 35.48 -55.57
CA ARG A 5 -13.66 35.39 -54.16
C ARG A 5 -13.65 34.02 -53.48
N GLY A 6 -12.53 33.33 -53.69
CA GLY A 6 -11.97 32.41 -52.69
C GLY A 6 -11.52 33.17 -51.45
N THR A 7 -12.15 32.89 -50.30
CA THR A 7 -11.71 33.34 -48.99
C THR A 7 -10.51 32.50 -48.56
N SER A 8 -9.30 33.04 -48.69
CA SER A 8 -8.09 32.46 -48.08
C SER A 8 -8.16 32.63 -46.57
N SER A 9 -8.56 31.59 -45.84
CA SER A 9 -8.39 31.50 -44.40
C SER A 9 -6.90 31.36 -44.08
N ARG A 10 -6.26 32.49 -43.74
CA ARG A 10 -4.91 32.48 -43.15
C ARG A 10 -4.95 31.65 -41.86
N PRO A 11 -3.95 30.79 -41.59
CA PRO A 11 -3.82 30.14 -40.28
C PRO A 11 -3.64 31.22 -39.21
N ARG A 12 -4.51 31.19 -38.19
CA ARG A 12 -4.40 31.99 -36.97
C ARG A 12 -2.99 31.83 -36.43
N ALA A 13 -2.26 32.95 -36.31
CA ALA A 13 -0.98 33.00 -35.63
C ALA A 13 -1.11 32.34 -34.25
N ALA A 14 -0.20 31.43 -33.96
CA ALA A 14 -0.15 30.70 -32.71
C ALA A 14 -0.13 31.68 -31.53
N ASP A 15 -1.11 31.55 -30.66
CA ASP A 15 -1.15 32.19 -29.35
C ASP A 15 0.14 31.83 -28.60
N THR A 16 1.06 32.79 -28.46
CA THR A 16 2.27 32.66 -27.62
C THR A 16 1.90 32.79 -26.15
N GLY A 17 0.92 32.01 -25.70
CA GLY A 17 0.52 31.90 -24.32
C GLY A 17 1.67 31.36 -23.47
N ARG A 18 1.90 31.96 -22.30
CA ARG A 18 2.90 31.52 -21.31
C ARG A 18 2.84 30.00 -21.16
N ARG A 19 3.95 29.31 -21.49
CA ARG A 19 4.10 27.86 -21.28
C ARG A 19 3.73 27.53 -19.83
N SER A 20 2.77 26.62 -19.63
CA SER A 20 2.37 26.16 -18.30
C SER A 20 3.55 25.55 -17.55
N VAL A 21 3.50 25.56 -16.22
CA VAL A 21 4.55 24.95 -15.38
C VAL A 21 4.70 23.45 -15.69
N PHE A 22 3.58 22.75 -15.90
CA PHE A 22 3.56 21.33 -16.25
C PHE A 22 4.19 21.06 -17.62
N SER A 23 3.97 21.93 -18.61
CA SER A 23 4.62 21.78 -19.91
C SER A 23 6.14 21.96 -19.85
N ARG A 24 6.63 22.85 -18.96
CA ARG A 24 8.08 23.02 -18.72
C ARG A 24 8.67 21.84 -17.97
N LEU A 25 7.94 21.30 -17.00
CA LEU A 25 8.35 20.11 -16.25
C LEU A 25 8.44 18.89 -17.19
N ALA A 26 7.48 18.74 -18.10
CA ALA A 26 7.53 17.74 -19.17
C ALA A 26 8.76 17.93 -20.06
N ASP A 27 9.01 19.15 -20.55
CA ASP A 27 10.18 19.43 -21.38
C ASP A 27 11.49 19.11 -20.64
N TRP A 28 11.59 19.48 -19.37
CA TRP A 28 12.79 19.22 -18.56
C TRP A 28 13.01 17.72 -18.37
N SER A 29 11.99 16.99 -17.94
CA SER A 29 12.04 15.54 -17.70
C SER A 29 12.34 14.76 -18.99
N GLN A 30 11.78 15.18 -20.13
CA GLN A 30 12.03 14.52 -21.40
C GLN A 30 13.44 14.78 -21.96
N ARG A 31 13.95 16.01 -21.85
CA ARG A 31 15.33 16.37 -22.27
C ARG A 31 16.38 15.69 -21.40
N HIS A 32 16.13 15.65 -20.10
CA HIS A 32 17.04 15.09 -19.11
C HIS A 32 16.59 13.71 -18.61
N ARG A 33 15.95 12.91 -19.48
CA ARG A 33 15.35 11.62 -19.12
C ARG A 33 16.28 10.68 -18.35
N TRP A 34 17.57 10.65 -18.70
CA TRP A 34 18.54 9.82 -18.00
C TRP A 34 18.90 10.35 -16.61
N THR A 35 18.98 11.68 -16.43
CA THR A 35 19.25 12.24 -15.10
C THR A 35 18.00 12.12 -14.22
N ALA A 36 16.80 12.29 -14.76
CA ALA A 36 15.56 12.08 -14.00
C ALA A 36 15.43 10.62 -13.51
N LEU A 37 15.73 9.64 -14.38
CA LEU A 37 15.78 8.22 -14.01
C LEU A 37 16.87 7.95 -12.97
N ALA A 38 18.07 8.51 -13.17
CA ALA A 38 19.18 8.34 -12.22
C ALA A 38 18.87 8.95 -10.86
N VAL A 39 18.27 10.14 -10.79
CA VAL A 39 17.88 10.78 -9.54
C VAL A 39 16.86 9.93 -8.79
N TRP A 40 15.83 9.43 -9.47
CA TRP A 40 14.85 8.54 -8.81
C TRP A 40 15.45 7.23 -8.36
N LEU A 41 16.33 6.63 -9.18
CA LEU A 41 17.05 5.43 -8.78
C LEU A 41 17.93 5.69 -7.56
N VAL A 42 18.66 6.79 -7.53
CA VAL A 42 19.50 7.20 -6.39
C VAL A 42 18.65 7.46 -5.16
N VAL A 43 17.52 8.15 -5.28
CA VAL A 43 16.60 8.38 -4.15
C VAL A 43 16.10 7.05 -3.59
N VAL A 44 15.59 6.16 -4.43
CA VAL A 44 15.11 4.84 -3.98
C VAL A 44 16.25 4.07 -3.32
N VAL A 45 17.39 3.91 -3.99
CA VAL A 45 18.53 3.15 -3.46
C VAL A 45 19.06 3.77 -2.17
N ALA A 46 19.22 5.09 -2.09
CA ALA A 46 19.70 5.76 -0.88
C ALA A 46 18.73 5.62 0.28
N THR A 47 17.42 5.80 0.04
CA THR A 47 16.40 5.62 1.08
C THR A 47 16.28 4.18 1.54
N THR A 48 16.35 3.20 0.62
CA THR A 48 16.27 1.78 0.96
C THR A 48 17.52 1.32 1.71
N LEU A 49 18.73 1.64 1.23
CA LEU A 49 19.96 1.27 1.93
C LEU A 49 20.10 1.99 3.26
N GLY A 50 19.71 3.27 3.32
CA GLY A 50 19.66 4.04 4.56
C GLY A 50 18.70 3.40 5.57
N ALA A 51 17.49 3.04 5.14
CA ALA A 51 16.50 2.37 5.99
C ALA A 51 16.98 0.99 6.47
N GLN A 52 17.63 0.20 5.61
CA GLN A 52 18.20 -1.09 5.99
C GLN A 52 19.34 -0.95 7.01
N ALA A 53 20.19 0.08 6.86
CA ALA A 53 21.32 0.31 7.75
C ALA A 53 20.90 0.90 9.11
N ALA A 54 19.94 1.84 9.11
CA ALA A 54 19.44 2.47 10.32
C ALA A 54 18.43 1.60 11.09
N GLY A 55 17.85 0.61 10.44
CA GLY A 55 16.70 -0.12 10.96
C GLY A 55 15.45 0.75 11.02
N SER A 56 14.36 0.18 11.52
CA SER A 56 13.11 0.89 11.76
C SER A 56 12.90 1.15 13.26
N ALA A 57 12.28 2.27 13.60
CA ALA A 57 11.82 2.59 14.94
C ALA A 57 10.28 2.71 14.96
N TRP A 58 9.59 1.70 14.41
CA TRP A 58 8.12 1.67 14.44
C TRP A 58 7.64 1.53 15.87
N LYS A 59 6.64 2.33 16.26
CA LYS A 59 6.04 2.29 17.58
C LYS A 59 4.53 2.44 17.48
N ASN A 60 3.81 1.48 18.02
CA ASN A 60 2.37 1.53 18.17
C ASN A 60 2.03 2.25 19.48
N ASP A 61 1.61 3.50 19.36
CA ASP A 61 1.23 4.39 20.45
C ASP A 61 -0.20 4.87 20.20
N PHE A 62 -1.13 4.26 20.94
CA PHE A 62 -2.55 4.61 20.93
C PHE A 62 -2.92 5.45 22.16
N SER A 63 -1.94 6.07 22.82
CA SER A 63 -2.20 6.91 23.97
C SER A 63 -3.14 8.06 23.63
N LEU A 64 -3.99 8.40 24.61
CA LEU A 64 -4.96 9.48 24.52
C LEU A 64 -4.53 10.60 25.48
N PRO A 65 -3.52 11.41 25.10
CA PRO A 65 -2.95 12.42 25.98
C PRO A 65 -4.04 13.39 26.46
N GLY A 66 -4.05 13.65 27.77
CA GLY A 66 -5.03 14.55 28.39
C GLY A 66 -6.35 13.89 28.81
N THR A 67 -6.51 12.58 28.64
CA THR A 67 -7.66 11.83 29.20
C THR A 67 -7.37 11.28 30.59
N ASP A 68 -8.41 11.13 31.42
CA ASP A 68 -8.26 10.54 32.76
C ASP A 68 -7.88 9.05 32.70
N SER A 69 -8.34 8.33 31.68
CA SER A 69 -7.93 6.95 31.43
C SER A 69 -6.42 6.85 31.15
N GLN A 70 -5.87 7.75 30.33
CA GLN A 70 -4.43 7.78 30.08
C GLN A 70 -3.65 8.08 31.36
N ARG A 71 -4.10 9.05 32.17
CA ARG A 71 -3.48 9.34 33.48
C ARG A 71 -3.47 8.13 34.41
N ALA A 72 -4.55 7.35 34.43
CA ALA A 72 -4.62 6.13 35.23
C ALA A 72 -3.61 5.08 34.74
N THR A 73 -3.47 4.90 33.42
CA THR A 73 -2.45 4.02 32.82
C THR A 73 -1.04 4.50 33.14
N ASP A 74 -0.76 5.81 33.02
CA ASP A 74 0.55 6.40 33.32
C ASP A 74 0.92 6.19 34.79
N LEU A 75 -0.03 6.40 35.72
CA LEU A 75 0.16 6.14 37.15
C LEU A 75 0.36 4.66 37.46
N LEU A 76 -0.31 3.77 36.72
CA LEU A 76 -0.09 2.32 36.83
C LEU A 76 1.30 1.95 36.31
N GLU A 77 1.77 2.50 35.19
CA GLU A 77 3.13 2.22 34.69
C GLU A 77 4.21 2.77 35.63
N GLU A 78 4.00 3.93 36.25
CA GLU A 78 4.95 4.55 37.19
C GLU A 78 5.05 3.78 38.53
N HIS A 79 3.94 3.20 38.99
CA HIS A 79 3.86 2.57 40.31
C HIS A 79 3.75 1.04 40.29
N ALA A 80 3.48 0.42 39.13
CA ALA A 80 3.51 -1.03 39.01
C ALA A 80 4.96 -1.53 39.07
N ALA A 81 5.13 -2.73 39.62
CA ALA A 81 6.36 -3.48 39.40
C ALA A 81 6.57 -3.64 37.89
N PRO A 82 7.82 -3.58 37.39
CA PRO A 82 8.10 -3.76 35.96
C PRO A 82 7.41 -5.03 35.49
N GLN A 83 6.41 -4.87 34.61
CA GLN A 83 5.71 -6.01 34.06
C GLN A 83 6.72 -6.84 33.27
N ALA A 84 6.62 -8.15 33.40
CA ALA A 84 7.32 -9.06 32.51
C ALA A 84 6.84 -8.77 31.07
N GLY A 85 7.73 -8.90 30.07
CA GLY A 85 7.47 -8.43 28.71
C GLY A 85 6.27 -9.10 28.03
N ASP A 86 6.07 -8.82 26.75
CA ASP A 86 4.92 -9.37 26.02
C ASP A 86 4.91 -10.92 26.07
N THR A 87 3.74 -11.52 26.03
CA THR A 87 3.59 -12.97 26.16
C THR A 87 3.26 -13.64 24.84
N VAL A 88 3.88 -14.79 24.60
CA VAL A 88 3.52 -15.76 23.57
C VAL A 88 2.84 -16.95 24.24
N GLN A 89 1.66 -17.32 23.76
CA GLN A 89 0.96 -18.53 24.21
C GLN A 89 1.24 -19.69 23.27
N PHE A 90 1.67 -20.82 23.81
CA PHE A 90 1.73 -22.08 23.08
C PHE A 90 0.51 -22.90 23.50
N VAL A 91 -0.36 -23.24 22.57
CA VAL A 91 -1.53 -24.08 22.80
C VAL A 91 -1.23 -25.46 22.26
N PHE A 92 -1.19 -26.44 23.15
CA PHE A 92 -0.98 -27.84 22.82
C PHE A 92 -2.32 -28.56 22.78
N ARG A 93 -2.50 -29.43 21.79
CA ARG A 93 -3.63 -30.34 21.71
C ARG A 93 -3.17 -31.76 21.40
N ALA A 94 -3.65 -32.71 22.20
CA ALA A 94 -3.45 -34.14 21.97
C ALA A 94 -4.73 -34.91 22.27
N ASP A 95 -5.27 -35.65 21.29
CA ASP A 95 -6.51 -36.41 21.47
C ASP A 95 -6.36 -37.57 22.49
N GLY A 96 -5.13 -38.05 22.69
CA GLY A 96 -4.75 -39.04 23.69
C GLY A 96 -4.47 -38.50 25.10
N GLY A 97 -4.62 -37.19 25.31
CA GLY A 97 -4.31 -36.50 26.57
C GLY A 97 -2.88 -35.96 26.61
N LEU A 98 -2.71 -34.80 27.25
CA LEU A 98 -1.43 -34.11 27.40
C LEU A 98 -0.60 -34.70 28.55
N ALA A 99 -1.23 -35.24 29.59
CA ALA A 99 -0.53 -35.87 30.72
C ALA A 99 0.06 -37.25 30.39
N ALA A 100 -0.24 -37.83 29.22
CA ALA A 100 0.35 -39.09 28.79
C ALA A 100 1.87 -38.93 28.59
N GLU A 101 2.67 -39.80 29.20
CA GLU A 101 4.15 -39.75 29.19
C GLU A 101 4.81 -39.40 27.83
N PRO A 102 4.46 -40.03 26.69
CA PRO A 102 5.08 -39.67 25.41
C PRO A 102 4.71 -38.25 24.94
N THR A 103 3.48 -37.81 25.19
CA THR A 103 3.01 -36.46 24.85
C THR A 103 3.63 -35.42 25.77
N ARG A 104 3.67 -35.71 27.07
CA ARG A 104 4.26 -34.85 28.10
C ARG A 104 5.73 -34.59 27.83
N GLN A 105 6.49 -35.63 27.50
CA GLN A 105 7.91 -35.50 27.17
C GLN A 105 8.14 -34.63 25.92
N ALA A 106 7.26 -34.74 24.91
CA ALA A 106 7.32 -33.90 23.72
C ALA A 106 7.03 -32.42 24.05
N VAL A 107 6.00 -32.15 24.85
CA VAL A 107 5.67 -30.79 25.32
C VAL A 107 6.83 -30.19 26.13
N ASP A 108 7.40 -30.95 27.07
CA ASP A 108 8.53 -30.48 27.89
C ASP A 108 9.79 -30.23 27.04
N ALA A 109 10.02 -31.01 25.99
CA ALA A 109 11.12 -30.79 25.05
C ALA A 109 10.95 -29.48 24.26
N VAL A 110 9.74 -29.21 23.76
CA VAL A 110 9.40 -27.96 23.06
C VAL A 110 9.60 -26.76 23.97
N LEU A 111 9.07 -26.80 25.20
CA LEU A 111 9.21 -25.72 26.17
C LEU A 111 10.67 -25.58 26.63
N GLY A 112 11.43 -26.67 26.71
CA GLY A 112 12.86 -26.65 26.98
C GLY A 112 13.66 -25.89 25.91
N GLN A 113 13.33 -26.09 24.63
CA GLN A 113 13.93 -25.33 23.53
C GLN A 113 13.51 -23.85 23.58
N ALA A 114 12.23 -23.58 23.81
CA ALA A 114 11.72 -22.21 23.94
C ALA A 114 12.39 -21.43 25.09
N ARG A 115 12.69 -22.09 26.23
CA ARG A 115 13.43 -21.49 27.36
C ARG A 115 14.84 -21.03 27.00
N THR A 116 15.47 -21.67 26.01
CA THR A 116 16.83 -21.33 25.56
C THR A 116 16.83 -20.35 24.40
N ALA A 117 15.66 -19.98 23.87
CA ALA A 117 15.56 -19.06 22.76
C ALA A 117 15.94 -17.62 23.18
N PRO A 118 16.61 -16.87 22.30
CA PRO A 118 16.92 -15.46 22.55
C PRO A 118 15.63 -14.65 22.74
N GLY A 119 15.65 -13.70 23.68
CA GLY A 119 14.50 -12.82 23.96
C GLY A 119 13.43 -13.40 24.89
N VAL A 120 13.59 -14.61 25.41
CA VAL A 120 12.68 -15.23 26.40
C VAL A 120 13.18 -14.97 27.83
N ALA A 121 12.27 -14.53 28.72
CA ALA A 121 12.56 -14.29 30.14
C ALA A 121 12.03 -15.39 31.07
N ASP A 122 10.82 -15.89 30.80
CA ASP A 122 10.18 -16.93 31.62
C ASP A 122 9.30 -17.84 30.75
N VAL A 123 9.17 -19.12 31.13
CA VAL A 123 8.31 -20.09 30.44
C VAL A 123 7.57 -20.93 31.48
N ARG A 124 6.25 -20.75 31.53
CA ARG A 124 5.34 -21.53 32.36
C ARG A 124 4.60 -22.54 31.50
N GLY A 125 4.79 -23.83 31.78
CA GLY A 125 4.19 -24.93 31.05
C GLY A 125 2.76 -25.23 31.50
N PRO A 126 2.03 -26.04 30.71
CA PRO A 126 0.65 -26.42 31.03
C PRO A 126 0.55 -27.31 32.29
N PHE A 127 1.66 -27.94 32.70
CA PHE A 127 1.70 -28.82 33.89
C PHE A 127 2.10 -28.08 35.18
N ASP A 128 2.49 -26.81 35.08
CA ASP A 128 2.88 -25.99 36.23
C ASP A 128 1.66 -25.38 36.95
N ASP A 129 0.54 -25.23 36.25
CA ASP A 129 -0.71 -24.69 36.77
C ASP A 129 -1.90 -25.53 36.27
N ALA A 130 -2.72 -26.04 37.20
CA ALA A 130 -3.90 -26.84 36.85
C ALA A 130 -4.95 -26.05 36.05
N SER A 131 -4.93 -24.71 36.11
CA SER A 131 -5.81 -23.85 35.29
C SER A 131 -5.38 -23.77 33.82
N ALA A 132 -4.16 -24.21 33.51
CA ALA A 132 -3.61 -24.22 32.16
C ALA A 132 -4.00 -25.47 31.35
N LEU A 133 -4.71 -26.43 31.96
CA LEU A 133 -5.23 -27.63 31.32
C LEU A 133 -6.76 -27.59 31.21
N SER A 134 -7.27 -28.03 30.07
CA SER A 134 -8.69 -28.28 29.87
C SER A 134 -9.18 -29.40 30.79
N GLY A 135 -10.46 -29.37 31.17
CA GLY A 135 -11.06 -30.37 32.06
C GLY A 135 -11.04 -31.81 31.50
N ASP A 136 -10.79 -31.98 30.21
CA ASP A 136 -10.62 -33.27 29.53
C ASP A 136 -9.15 -33.65 29.26
N ASP A 137 -8.18 -32.86 29.74
CA ASP A 137 -6.73 -33.03 29.56
C ASP A 137 -6.25 -33.06 28.09
N ARG A 138 -7.11 -32.67 27.14
CA ARG A 138 -6.76 -32.71 25.71
C ARG A 138 -6.11 -31.45 25.19
N ILE A 139 -6.36 -30.32 25.85
CA ILE A 139 -5.88 -29.00 25.45
C ILE A 139 -5.22 -28.37 26.66
N GLY A 140 -4.07 -27.74 26.46
CA GLY A 140 -3.37 -27.01 27.49
C GLY A 140 -2.51 -25.92 26.89
N PHE A 141 -2.25 -24.86 27.66
CA PHE A 141 -1.43 -23.75 27.18
C PHE A 141 -0.19 -23.53 28.04
N ALA A 142 0.91 -23.15 27.40
CA ALA A 142 2.09 -22.59 28.06
C ALA A 142 2.17 -21.10 27.78
N THR A 143 2.63 -20.34 28.76
CA THR A 143 2.89 -18.90 28.61
C THR A 143 4.39 -18.67 28.58
N VAL A 144 4.89 -18.23 27.44
CA VAL A 144 6.27 -17.79 27.24
C VAL A 144 6.28 -16.27 27.39
N THR A 145 6.96 -15.78 28.41
CA THR A 145 7.10 -14.35 28.67
C THR A 145 8.41 -13.84 28.10
N LEU A 146 8.33 -12.80 27.27
CA LEU A 146 9.48 -12.23 26.61
C LEU A 146 10.24 -11.29 27.54
N ALA A 147 11.54 -11.08 27.26
CA ALA A 147 12.42 -10.21 28.04
C ALA A 147 12.16 -8.71 27.83
N GLY A 148 11.33 -8.36 26.86
CA GLY A 148 10.93 -6.99 26.54
C GLY A 148 9.60 -6.96 25.78
N LYS A 149 9.24 -5.79 25.26
CA LYS A 149 8.07 -5.66 24.38
C LYS A 149 8.35 -6.36 23.05
N SER A 150 7.34 -6.97 22.46
CA SER A 150 7.41 -7.67 21.16
C SER A 150 7.99 -6.79 20.06
N THR A 151 7.66 -5.49 20.07
CA THR A 151 8.21 -4.47 19.16
C THR A 151 9.73 -4.26 19.25
N ASP A 152 10.35 -4.56 20.40
CA ASP A 152 11.79 -4.39 20.63
C ASP A 152 12.59 -5.68 20.37
N ILE A 153 11.90 -6.81 20.20
CA ILE A 153 12.52 -8.12 19.99
C ILE A 153 12.67 -8.38 18.49
N PRO A 154 13.85 -8.82 18.02
CA PRO A 154 14.03 -9.18 16.63
C PRO A 154 13.00 -10.21 16.17
N LYS A 155 12.29 -9.92 15.08
CA LYS A 155 11.27 -10.83 14.52
C LYS A 155 11.80 -12.22 14.19
N GLY A 156 13.12 -12.34 13.91
CA GLY A 156 13.79 -13.62 13.72
C GLY A 156 13.76 -14.51 14.96
N ASP A 157 13.82 -13.92 16.15
CA ASP A 157 13.78 -14.65 17.42
C ASP A 157 12.37 -15.19 17.69
N ILE A 158 11.33 -14.40 17.37
CA ILE A 158 9.94 -14.86 17.44
C ILE A 158 9.65 -15.93 16.38
N ARG A 159 10.18 -15.80 15.16
CA ARG A 159 10.07 -16.84 14.12
C ARG A 159 10.74 -18.14 14.54
N HIS A 160 11.87 -18.07 15.22
CA HIS A 160 12.51 -19.27 15.77
C HIS A 160 11.61 -19.98 16.80
N LEU A 161 10.82 -19.25 17.60
CA LEU A 161 9.81 -19.86 18.48
C LEU A 161 8.68 -20.53 17.70
N ILE A 162 8.26 -19.96 16.57
CA ILE A 162 7.27 -20.56 15.67
C ILE A 162 7.84 -21.84 15.05
N ASP A 163 9.08 -21.79 14.54
CA ASP A 163 9.77 -22.93 13.93
C ASP A 163 9.91 -24.09 14.93
N ILE A 164 10.27 -23.82 16.20
CA ILE A 164 10.34 -24.83 17.28
C ILE A 164 8.99 -25.54 17.46
N ALA A 165 7.89 -24.80 17.42
CA ALA A 165 6.55 -25.37 17.57
C ALA A 165 6.12 -26.17 16.32
N ASP A 166 6.40 -25.65 15.13
CA ASP A 166 6.07 -26.29 13.86
C ASP A 166 6.84 -27.61 13.67
N ASP A 167 8.12 -27.64 14.01
CA ASP A 167 8.96 -28.84 13.92
C ASP A 167 8.52 -29.95 14.89
N ALA A 168 7.84 -29.58 15.98
CA ALA A 168 7.33 -30.51 16.98
C ALA A 168 5.89 -30.99 16.72
N LYS A 169 5.21 -30.45 15.71
CA LYS A 169 3.88 -30.93 15.28
C LYS A 169 3.98 -32.36 14.79
N THR A 170 3.10 -33.23 15.29
CA THR A 170 2.95 -34.61 14.84
C THR A 170 1.46 -34.94 14.65
N ASP A 171 1.15 -36.10 14.06
CA ASP A 171 -0.24 -36.57 13.91
C ASP A 171 -0.98 -36.70 15.27
N VAL A 172 -0.24 -36.74 16.38
CA VAL A 172 -0.76 -36.94 17.75
C VAL A 172 -0.70 -35.66 18.59
N LEU A 173 0.26 -34.76 18.31
CA LEU A 173 0.46 -33.50 19.03
C LEU A 173 0.35 -32.31 18.07
N GLN A 174 -0.72 -31.55 18.22
CA GLN A 174 -0.90 -30.27 17.56
C GLN A 174 -0.41 -29.14 18.47
N ILE A 175 0.26 -28.15 17.90
CA ILE A 175 0.80 -27.00 18.61
C ILE A 175 0.40 -25.76 17.84
N GLU A 176 -0.32 -24.84 18.45
CA GLU A 176 -0.63 -23.56 17.84
C GLU A 176 -0.06 -22.45 18.71
N LEU A 177 0.47 -21.40 18.11
CA LEU A 177 0.96 -20.25 18.86
C LEU A 177 -0.03 -19.10 18.76
N GLY A 178 -0.15 -18.36 19.85
CA GLY A 178 -0.97 -17.16 19.96
C GLY A 178 -0.22 -16.04 20.66
N GLY A 179 -0.81 -14.85 20.62
CA GLY A 179 -0.22 -13.63 21.16
C GLY A 179 0.20 -12.67 20.05
N ASP A 180 0.29 -11.38 20.40
CA ASP A 180 0.54 -10.32 19.43
C ASP A 180 1.89 -10.45 18.73
N ALA A 181 2.92 -10.92 19.45
CA ALA A 181 4.25 -11.14 18.89
C ALA A 181 4.27 -12.17 17.74
N VAL A 182 3.54 -13.28 17.90
CA VAL A 182 3.44 -14.34 16.88
C VAL A 182 2.67 -13.84 15.67
N ARG A 183 1.51 -13.22 15.90
CA ARG A 183 0.70 -12.64 14.83
C ARG A 183 1.51 -11.63 14.00
N GLU A 184 2.28 -10.76 14.65
CA GLU A 184 3.12 -9.79 13.97
C GLU A 184 4.28 -10.45 13.19
N ALA A 185 4.88 -11.52 13.73
CA ALA A 185 5.95 -12.27 13.08
C ALA A 185 5.48 -13.04 11.82
N GLU A 186 4.25 -13.56 11.86
CA GLU A 186 3.57 -14.22 10.73
C GLU A 186 3.10 -13.22 9.67
N GLU A 187 2.41 -12.14 10.09
CA GLU A 187 1.92 -11.08 9.19
C GLU A 187 3.07 -10.36 8.45
N SER A 188 4.23 -10.25 9.10
CA SER A 188 5.43 -9.64 8.50
C SER A 188 6.15 -10.52 7.46
N GLY A 189 5.68 -11.74 7.19
CA GLY A 189 6.12 -12.59 6.07
C GLY A 189 5.57 -12.17 4.69
N GLY A 190 4.97 -10.97 4.60
CA GLY A 190 4.07 -10.45 3.56
C GLY A 190 4.53 -10.36 2.09
N GLY A 191 5.52 -11.11 1.62
CA GLY A 191 5.92 -11.07 0.21
C GLY A 191 4.91 -11.68 -0.77
N GLY A 192 4.17 -12.72 -0.34
CA GLY A 192 3.28 -13.49 -1.22
C GLY A 192 2.04 -12.73 -1.70
N ALA A 193 1.34 -12.08 -0.76
CA ALA A 193 0.12 -11.32 -1.04
C ALA A 193 0.42 -10.05 -1.84
N GLU A 194 1.51 -9.35 -1.53
CA GLU A 194 1.97 -8.17 -2.28
C GLU A 194 2.31 -8.53 -3.73
N GLY A 195 3.05 -9.62 -3.93
CA GLY A 195 3.38 -10.12 -5.27
C GLY A 195 2.13 -10.49 -6.09
N ALA A 196 1.15 -11.13 -5.45
CA ALA A 196 -0.13 -11.45 -6.08
C ALA A 196 -0.92 -10.19 -6.48
N GLY A 197 -0.95 -9.17 -5.61
CA GLY A 197 -1.60 -7.88 -5.88
C GLY A 197 -0.94 -7.14 -7.06
N ILE A 198 0.39 -7.07 -7.09
CA ILE A 198 1.16 -6.45 -8.19
C ILE A 198 0.92 -7.21 -9.50
N LEU A 199 0.88 -8.54 -9.47
CA LEU A 199 0.58 -9.37 -10.65
C LEU A 199 -0.84 -9.12 -11.15
N ALA A 200 -1.83 -9.08 -10.25
CA ALA A 200 -3.22 -8.80 -10.60
C ALA A 200 -3.35 -7.39 -11.21
N ALA A 201 -2.72 -6.38 -10.61
CA ALA A 201 -2.67 -5.02 -11.16
C ALA A 201 -2.04 -5.02 -12.56
N LEU A 202 -0.90 -5.70 -12.76
CA LEU A 202 -0.26 -5.82 -14.06
C LEU A 202 -1.20 -6.45 -15.09
N VAL A 203 -1.91 -7.53 -14.75
CA VAL A 203 -2.88 -8.18 -15.63
C VAL A 203 -4.00 -7.21 -16.02
N VAL A 204 -4.58 -6.50 -15.05
CA VAL A 204 -5.64 -5.51 -15.32
C VAL A 204 -5.12 -4.39 -16.22
N LEU A 205 -3.93 -3.85 -15.95
CA LEU A 205 -3.33 -2.81 -16.79
C LEU A 205 -2.99 -3.33 -18.20
N VAL A 206 -2.54 -4.58 -18.33
CA VAL A 206 -2.31 -5.22 -19.63
C VAL A 206 -3.62 -5.39 -20.40
N LEU A 207 -4.72 -5.74 -19.73
CA LEU A 207 -6.03 -5.82 -20.39
C LEU A 207 -6.49 -4.43 -20.87
N LEU A 208 -6.31 -3.42 -20.03
CA LEU A 208 -6.64 -2.02 -20.33
C LEU A 208 -5.85 -1.51 -21.54
N PHE A 209 -4.51 -1.62 -21.49
CA PHE A 209 -3.63 -1.01 -22.51
C PHE A 209 -3.27 -1.93 -23.67
N GLY A 210 -3.33 -3.25 -23.48
CA GLY A 210 -3.04 -4.27 -24.49
C GLY A 210 -1.57 -4.40 -24.85
N SER A 211 -0.69 -3.89 -24.00
CA SER A 211 0.75 -4.02 -24.15
C SER A 211 1.36 -4.07 -22.75
N VAL A 212 2.20 -5.09 -22.52
CA VAL A 212 2.96 -5.23 -21.27
C VAL A 212 3.83 -4.01 -21.00
N LEU A 213 4.46 -3.44 -22.03
CA LEU A 213 5.28 -2.25 -21.88
C LEU A 213 4.45 -1.02 -21.46
N ALA A 214 3.26 -0.86 -22.02
CA ALA A 214 2.36 0.24 -21.65
C ALA A 214 1.83 0.09 -20.21
N ALA A 215 1.56 -1.14 -19.78
CA ALA A 215 1.11 -1.47 -18.43
C ALA A 215 2.23 -1.34 -17.39
N ALA A 216 3.46 -1.72 -17.74
CA ALA A 216 4.59 -1.68 -16.83
C ALA A 216 4.97 -0.25 -16.44
N LEU A 217 4.75 0.76 -17.29
CA LEU A 217 5.19 2.13 -17.01
C LEU A 217 4.45 2.78 -15.83
N PRO A 218 3.10 2.78 -15.77
CA PRO A 218 2.37 3.20 -14.58
C PRO A 218 2.78 2.42 -13.32
N LEU A 219 2.86 1.09 -13.44
CA LEU A 219 3.17 0.22 -12.30
C LEU A 219 4.58 0.46 -11.75
N LEU A 220 5.59 0.55 -12.62
CA LEU A 220 6.97 0.86 -12.22
C LEU A 220 7.05 2.25 -11.60
N THR A 221 6.36 3.25 -12.15
CA THR A 221 6.36 4.60 -11.58
C THR A 221 5.81 4.59 -10.15
N ALA A 222 4.69 3.89 -9.93
CA ALA A 222 4.09 3.74 -8.61
C ALA A 222 5.01 2.97 -7.65
N LEU A 223 5.62 1.86 -8.10
CA LEU A 223 6.48 1.03 -7.27
C LEU A 223 7.76 1.77 -6.83
N PHE A 224 8.40 2.53 -7.73
CA PHE A 224 9.56 3.36 -7.39
C PHE A 224 9.17 4.46 -6.39
N ALA A 225 8.00 5.08 -6.56
CA ALA A 225 7.54 6.12 -5.66
C ALA A 225 7.23 5.57 -4.26
N VAL A 226 6.47 4.48 -4.18
CA VAL A 226 6.10 3.82 -2.92
C VAL A 226 7.33 3.26 -2.24
N GLY A 227 8.21 2.55 -2.95
CA GLY A 227 9.45 2.01 -2.38
C GLY A 227 10.36 3.11 -1.81
N GLY A 228 10.52 4.23 -2.53
CA GLY A 228 11.25 5.39 -2.04
C GLY A 228 10.57 6.07 -0.84
N ALA A 229 9.23 6.15 -0.84
CA ALA A 229 8.47 6.70 0.27
C ALA A 229 8.56 5.83 1.53
N ILE A 230 8.50 4.50 1.40
CA ILE A 230 8.69 3.56 2.50
C ILE A 230 10.08 3.73 3.09
N GLY A 231 11.14 3.72 2.27
CA GLY A 231 12.50 3.94 2.77
C GLY A 231 12.66 5.30 3.49
N LEU A 232 12.08 6.36 2.92
CA LEU A 232 12.09 7.69 3.53
C LEU A 232 11.36 7.72 4.87
N ILE A 233 10.21 7.04 4.98
CA ILE A 233 9.45 7.01 6.22
C ILE A 233 10.09 6.10 7.27
N THR A 234 10.72 5.00 6.87
CA THR A 234 11.49 4.15 7.79
C THR A 234 12.60 4.98 8.43
N LEU A 235 13.30 5.80 7.66
CA LEU A 235 14.27 6.76 8.21
C LEU A 235 13.60 7.81 9.12
N ALA A 236 12.43 8.33 8.72
CA ALA A 236 11.68 9.30 9.52
C ALA A 236 11.10 8.70 10.82
N SER A 237 10.92 7.38 10.91
CA SER A 237 10.40 6.71 12.11
C SER A 237 11.29 6.90 13.35
N HIS A 238 12.58 7.18 13.15
CA HIS A 238 13.50 7.53 14.24
C HIS A 238 13.22 8.91 14.84
N ALA A 239 12.57 9.81 14.10
CA ALA A 239 12.27 11.17 14.54
C ALA A 239 10.80 11.34 14.98
N ALA A 240 9.90 10.44 14.57
CA ALA A 240 8.48 10.51 14.86
C ALA A 240 7.90 9.11 15.07
N THR A 241 6.94 8.98 16.00
CA THR A 241 6.22 7.73 16.23
C THR A 241 5.36 7.39 15.04
N VAL A 242 5.66 6.27 14.38
CA VAL A 242 4.88 5.74 13.26
C VAL A 242 4.53 4.28 13.53
N ALA A 243 3.29 3.90 13.27
CA ALA A 243 2.81 2.54 13.52
C ALA A 243 3.45 1.51 12.57
N ASP A 244 3.58 0.27 13.03
CA ASP A 244 4.10 -0.86 12.25
C ASP A 244 3.19 -1.29 11.09
N PHE A 245 1.89 -1.04 11.18
CA PHE A 245 0.91 -1.30 10.12
C PHE A 245 0.85 -0.17 9.06
N THR A 246 1.72 0.84 9.17
CA THR A 246 1.79 1.95 8.21
C THR A 246 2.26 1.53 6.82
N PRO A 247 3.33 0.72 6.64
CA PRO A 247 3.81 0.35 5.32
C PRO A 247 2.79 -0.37 4.43
N PRO A 248 1.97 -1.34 4.94
CA PRO A 248 0.86 -1.90 4.16
C PRO A 248 -0.14 -0.85 3.67
N ILE A 249 -0.50 0.13 4.52
CA ILE A 249 -1.41 1.23 4.14
C ILE A 249 -0.75 2.13 3.08
N MET A 250 0.54 2.45 3.23
CA MET A 250 1.29 3.22 2.24
C MET A 250 1.36 2.48 0.90
N MET A 251 1.52 1.16 0.91
CA MET A 251 1.50 0.36 -0.30
C MET A 251 0.13 0.37 -0.94
N LEU A 252 -0.94 0.12 -0.18
CA LEU A 252 -2.32 0.14 -0.68
C LEU A 252 -2.68 1.49 -1.31
N VAL A 253 -2.50 2.58 -0.56
CA VAL A 253 -2.86 3.93 -1.00
C VAL A 253 -1.89 4.43 -2.08
N GLY A 254 -0.59 4.31 -1.85
CA GLY A 254 0.44 4.82 -2.75
C GLY A 254 0.46 4.10 -4.09
N LEU A 255 0.30 2.77 -4.11
CA LEU A 255 0.22 2.02 -5.37
C LEU A 255 -1.07 2.37 -6.11
N GLY A 256 -2.22 2.39 -5.44
CA GLY A 256 -3.51 2.71 -6.06
C GLY A 256 -3.51 4.12 -6.67
N VAL A 257 -3.20 5.12 -5.85
CA VAL A 257 -3.13 6.52 -6.27
C VAL A 257 -2.04 6.74 -7.33
N GLY A 258 -0.88 6.10 -7.20
CA GLY A 258 0.22 6.23 -8.14
C GLY A 258 -0.05 5.63 -9.50
N VAL A 259 -0.67 4.45 -9.52
CA VAL A 259 -1.17 3.86 -10.74
C VAL A 259 -2.20 4.80 -11.35
N ASP A 260 -3.21 5.25 -10.63
CA ASP A 260 -4.26 6.15 -11.15
C ASP A 260 -3.70 7.44 -11.77
N TYR A 261 -2.77 8.11 -11.09
CA TYR A 261 -2.12 9.31 -11.64
C TYR A 261 -1.37 9.02 -12.92
N ALA A 262 -0.61 7.92 -12.95
CA ALA A 262 0.10 7.51 -14.15
C ALA A 262 -0.85 7.05 -15.27
N LEU A 263 -1.96 6.39 -14.96
CA LEU A 263 -3.01 6.01 -15.91
C LEU A 263 -3.67 7.24 -16.53
N LEU A 264 -3.97 8.28 -15.75
CA LEU A 264 -4.56 9.52 -16.25
C LEU A 264 -3.64 10.22 -17.26
N ILE A 265 -2.35 10.35 -16.91
CA ILE A 265 -1.34 10.95 -17.80
C ILE A 265 -1.15 10.06 -19.04
N PHE A 266 -1.04 8.74 -18.86
CA PHE A 266 -0.83 7.80 -19.95
C PHE A 266 -2.04 7.74 -20.90
N TYR A 267 -3.26 7.80 -20.38
CA TYR A 267 -4.48 7.83 -21.18
C TYR A 267 -4.51 9.07 -22.08
N ARG A 268 -4.14 10.24 -21.55
CA ARG A 268 -3.99 11.47 -22.35
C ARG A 268 -2.85 11.35 -23.37
N PHE A 269 -1.72 10.78 -22.99
CA PHE A 269 -0.60 10.51 -23.91
C PHE A 269 -1.02 9.60 -25.07
N ARG A 270 -1.72 8.49 -24.78
CA ARG A 270 -2.29 7.59 -25.79
C ARG A 270 -3.21 8.35 -26.73
N HIS A 271 -4.07 9.20 -26.19
CA HIS A 271 -5.03 9.98 -26.97
C HIS A 271 -4.34 10.92 -27.97
N GLU A 272 -3.26 11.59 -27.55
CA GLU A 272 -2.47 12.46 -28.43
C GLU A 272 -1.70 11.66 -29.50
N LEU A 273 -1.17 10.48 -29.16
CA LEU A 273 -0.56 9.59 -30.16
C LEU A 273 -1.54 9.16 -31.25
N LEU A 274 -2.81 8.92 -30.90
CA LEU A 274 -3.86 8.56 -31.85
C LEU A 274 -4.24 9.72 -32.79
N ARG A 275 -3.96 10.96 -32.38
CA ARG A 275 -4.11 12.16 -33.22
C ARG A 275 -2.91 12.42 -34.12
N GLY A 276 -1.91 11.54 -34.09
CA GLY A 276 -0.71 11.64 -34.92
C GLY A 276 0.41 12.48 -34.33
N ALA A 277 0.33 12.88 -33.06
CA ALA A 277 1.42 13.59 -32.40
C ALA A 277 2.67 12.70 -32.26
N ASP A 278 3.86 13.31 -32.33
CA ASP A 278 5.09 12.63 -31.96
C ASP A 278 5.10 12.34 -30.43
N PRO A 279 5.70 11.22 -29.95
CA PRO A 279 5.78 10.94 -28.52
C PRO A 279 6.30 12.10 -27.66
N TYR A 280 7.20 12.94 -28.18
CA TYR A 280 7.70 14.08 -27.42
C TYR A 280 6.59 15.11 -27.14
N ASP A 281 5.88 15.52 -28.19
CA ASP A 281 4.79 16.50 -28.11
C ASP A 281 3.56 15.92 -27.40
N ALA A 282 3.27 14.63 -27.63
CA ALA A 282 2.21 13.91 -26.94
C ALA A 282 2.42 13.90 -25.42
N THR A 283 3.65 13.68 -24.96
CA THR A 283 3.97 13.68 -23.51
C THR A 283 3.81 15.08 -22.93
N ARG A 284 4.24 16.11 -23.66
CA ARG A 284 4.10 17.51 -23.25
C ARG A 284 2.63 17.92 -23.13
N SER A 285 1.81 17.65 -24.14
CA SER A 285 0.37 17.93 -24.14
C SER A 285 -0.37 17.13 -23.07
N ALA A 286 0.02 15.86 -22.86
CA ALA A 286 -0.55 15.03 -21.81
C ALA A 286 -0.29 15.60 -20.42
N LEU A 287 0.93 16.05 -20.12
CA LEU A 287 1.26 16.62 -18.82
C LEU A 287 0.65 18.00 -18.60
N ASP A 288 0.51 18.80 -19.66
CA ASP A 288 -0.18 20.10 -19.59
C ASP A 288 -1.65 19.95 -19.15
N ALA A 289 -2.35 18.95 -19.70
CA ALA A 289 -3.74 18.68 -19.37
C ALA A 289 -3.91 17.86 -18.09
N ALA A 290 -3.24 16.72 -17.96
CA ALA A 290 -3.42 15.78 -16.85
C ALA A 290 -2.60 16.17 -15.61
N GLY A 291 -1.46 16.84 -15.77
CA GLY A 291 -0.58 17.19 -14.65
C GLY A 291 -1.25 18.12 -13.65
N ARG A 292 -2.07 19.08 -14.12
CA ARG A 292 -2.87 19.94 -13.25
C ARG A 292 -3.94 19.15 -12.49
N THR A 293 -4.59 18.20 -13.14
CA THR A 293 -5.58 17.32 -12.49
C THR A 293 -4.94 16.45 -11.42
N VAL A 294 -3.79 15.84 -11.72
CA VAL A 294 -3.02 15.03 -10.79
C VAL A 294 -2.54 15.85 -9.59
N PHE A 295 -2.01 17.05 -9.83
CA PHE A 295 -1.57 17.94 -8.76
C PHE A 295 -2.71 18.33 -7.83
N PHE A 296 -3.86 18.72 -8.38
CA PHE A 296 -5.02 19.08 -7.57
C PHE A 296 -5.56 17.89 -6.78
N ALA A 297 -5.69 16.72 -7.42
CA ALA A 297 -6.12 15.49 -6.76
C ALA A 297 -5.15 15.09 -5.62
N GLY A 298 -3.84 15.15 -5.86
CA GLY A 298 -2.83 14.87 -4.84
C GLY A 298 -2.92 15.82 -3.65
N CYS A 299 -3.02 17.12 -3.90
CA CYS A 299 -3.22 18.11 -2.84
C CYS A 299 -4.49 17.84 -2.03
N THR A 300 -5.61 17.49 -2.67
CA THR A 300 -6.85 17.17 -1.94
C THR A 300 -6.72 15.97 -1.02
N VAL A 301 -6.04 14.91 -1.46
CA VAL A 301 -5.78 13.71 -0.64
C VAL A 301 -4.85 14.05 0.53
N ILE A 302 -3.77 14.79 0.26
CA ILE A 302 -2.82 15.23 1.29
C ILE A 302 -3.53 16.08 2.35
N ILE A 303 -4.34 17.07 1.95
CA ILE A 303 -5.08 17.92 2.89
C ILE A 303 -6.09 17.10 3.71
N ALA A 304 -6.79 16.14 3.08
CA ALA A 304 -7.71 15.26 3.79
C ALA A 304 -6.99 14.39 4.84
N LEU A 305 -5.83 13.84 4.51
CA LEU A 305 -5.00 13.06 5.44
C LEU A 305 -4.42 13.92 6.55
N LEU A 306 -3.99 15.15 6.25
CA LEU A 306 -3.56 16.11 7.28
C LEU A 306 -4.72 16.52 8.21
N GLY A 307 -5.98 16.39 7.78
CA GLY A 307 -7.13 16.49 8.68
C GLY A 307 -7.07 15.47 9.81
N LEU A 308 -6.56 14.25 9.57
CA LEU A 308 -6.41 13.23 10.60
C LEU A 308 -5.38 13.60 11.68
N VAL A 309 -4.38 14.41 11.33
CA VAL A 309 -3.39 14.94 12.29
C VAL A 309 -4.06 15.81 13.35
N THR A 310 -5.20 16.44 13.05
CA THR A 310 -5.92 17.28 14.02
C THR A 310 -6.57 16.49 15.17
N LEU A 311 -6.70 15.15 15.04
CA LEU A 311 -7.22 14.30 16.12
C LEU A 311 -6.22 14.12 17.27
N GLY A 312 -4.92 14.37 17.06
CA GLY A 312 -3.91 14.31 18.12
C GLY A 312 -3.64 12.92 18.71
N LEU A 313 -4.00 11.86 17.98
CA LEU A 313 -3.80 10.47 18.39
C LEU A 313 -2.40 10.02 17.95
N GLY A 314 -1.55 9.65 18.92
CA GLY A 314 -0.09 9.42 18.76
C GLY A 314 0.33 8.81 17.42
N SER A 315 0.24 7.49 17.27
CA SER A 315 0.67 6.81 16.04
C SER A 315 -0.24 7.05 14.83
N LEU A 316 -1.51 7.42 15.01
CA LEU A 316 -2.39 7.77 13.90
C LEU A 316 -1.97 9.07 13.20
N GLN A 317 -1.39 10.01 13.94
CA GLN A 317 -0.74 11.19 13.36
C GLN A 317 0.47 10.80 12.50
N GLY A 318 1.30 9.86 12.99
CA GLY A 318 2.41 9.30 12.23
C GLY A 318 1.96 8.63 10.93
N VAL A 319 0.91 7.80 11.01
CA VAL A 319 0.28 7.15 9.85
C VAL A 319 -0.22 8.19 8.84
N ALA A 320 -0.94 9.22 9.30
CA ALA A 320 -1.48 10.28 8.45
C ALA A 320 -0.37 11.00 7.66
N LEU A 321 0.72 11.37 8.35
CA LEU A 321 1.88 12.02 7.75
C LEU A 321 2.61 11.09 6.77
N ALA A 322 2.77 9.82 7.13
CA ALA A 322 3.40 8.81 6.29
C ALA A 322 2.65 8.59 4.96
N VAL A 323 1.33 8.43 5.03
CA VAL A 323 0.49 8.26 3.84
C VAL A 323 0.45 9.55 3.02
N ALA A 324 0.36 10.72 3.66
CA ALA A 324 0.41 12.01 2.96
C ALA A 324 1.74 12.21 2.22
N LEU A 325 2.87 11.87 2.86
CA LEU A 325 4.18 11.90 2.22
C LEU A 325 4.26 10.90 1.06
N THR A 326 3.70 9.71 1.23
CA THR A 326 3.64 8.70 0.16
C THR A 326 2.90 9.23 -1.06
N VAL A 327 1.74 9.86 -0.85
CA VAL A 327 0.97 10.49 -1.93
C VAL A 327 1.76 11.63 -2.58
N LEU A 328 2.49 12.44 -1.79
CA LEU A 328 3.35 13.51 -2.30
C LEU A 328 4.49 12.98 -3.19
N VAL A 329 5.22 11.96 -2.73
CA VAL A 329 6.30 11.31 -3.48
C VAL A 329 5.75 10.66 -4.75
N THR A 330 4.58 10.02 -4.66
CA THR A 330 3.86 9.41 -5.77
C THR A 330 3.41 10.43 -6.82
N MET A 331 2.86 11.55 -6.38
CA MET A 331 2.53 12.68 -7.23
C MET A 331 3.79 13.23 -7.92
N ALA A 332 4.88 13.44 -7.19
CA ALA A 332 6.14 13.89 -7.74
C ALA A 332 6.70 12.91 -8.80
N ALA A 333 6.64 11.60 -8.54
CA ALA A 333 7.05 10.57 -9.49
C ALA A 333 6.20 10.58 -10.77
N SER A 334 4.87 10.69 -10.64
CA SER A 334 3.97 10.76 -11.79
C SER A 334 4.23 11.98 -12.68
N LEU A 335 4.71 13.09 -12.10
CA LEU A 335 5.00 14.33 -12.82
C LEU A 335 6.45 14.42 -13.34
N THR A 336 7.38 13.60 -12.82
CA THR A 336 8.81 13.69 -13.17
C THR A 336 9.37 12.38 -13.75
N LEU A 337 9.13 11.25 -13.09
CA LEU A 337 9.62 9.94 -13.51
C LEU A 337 8.86 9.40 -14.72
N LEU A 338 7.54 9.51 -14.72
CA LEU A 338 6.71 9.00 -15.81
C LEU A 338 7.01 9.68 -17.16
N PRO A 339 7.13 11.03 -17.26
CA PRO A 339 7.50 11.67 -18.53
C PRO A 339 8.89 11.25 -19.03
N ALA A 340 9.85 11.00 -18.13
CA ALA A 340 11.18 10.51 -18.49
C ALA A 340 11.11 9.09 -19.06
N LEU A 341 10.32 8.22 -18.41
CA LEU A 341 10.04 6.87 -18.88
C LEU A 341 9.32 6.88 -20.25
N LEU A 342 8.35 7.76 -20.45
CA LEU A 342 7.69 7.97 -21.75
C LEU A 342 8.66 8.48 -22.82
N ALA A 343 9.63 9.33 -22.47
CA ALA A 343 10.66 9.78 -23.41
C ALA A 343 11.58 8.65 -23.87
N VAL A 344 11.82 7.62 -23.03
CA VAL A 344 12.63 6.44 -23.37
C VAL A 344 11.82 5.44 -24.18
N PHE A 345 10.61 5.10 -23.73
CA PHE A 345 9.81 4.01 -24.29
C PHE A 345 8.75 4.46 -25.33
N GLY A 346 8.52 5.77 -25.48
CA GLY A 346 7.44 6.36 -26.26
C GLY A 346 7.36 5.88 -27.71
N ARG A 347 8.49 5.64 -28.38
CA ARG A 347 8.51 5.12 -29.76
C ARG A 347 7.97 3.68 -29.85
N ARG A 348 8.31 2.82 -28.88
CA ARG A 348 7.81 1.44 -28.81
C ARG A 348 6.32 1.43 -28.46
N ILE A 349 5.92 2.28 -27.52
CA ILE A 349 4.52 2.45 -27.12
C ILE A 349 3.68 2.94 -28.30
N ARG A 350 4.15 3.95 -29.05
CA ARG A 350 3.47 4.42 -30.26
C ARG A 350 3.21 3.28 -31.24
N ARG A 351 4.21 2.45 -31.51
CA ARG A 351 4.06 1.29 -32.40
C ARG A 351 3.01 0.30 -31.88
N SER A 352 3.02 -0.04 -30.59
CA SER A 352 2.05 -0.98 -30.02
C SER A 352 0.62 -0.42 -30.00
N VAL A 353 0.47 0.86 -29.63
CA VAL A 353 -0.83 1.56 -29.59
C VAL A 353 -1.44 1.62 -30.99
N LEU A 354 -0.69 2.09 -31.99
CA LEU A 354 -1.19 2.23 -33.36
C LEU A 354 -1.54 0.87 -33.99
N LYS A 355 -0.70 -0.16 -33.78
CA LYS A 355 -1.01 -1.54 -34.25
C LYS A 355 -2.31 -2.07 -33.67
N ARG A 356 -2.60 -1.79 -32.39
CA ARG A 356 -3.81 -2.28 -31.73
C ARG A 356 -5.05 -1.55 -32.22
N VAL A 357 -5.01 -0.23 -32.35
CA VAL A 357 -6.15 0.55 -32.86
C VAL A 357 -6.47 0.15 -34.31
N ALA A 358 -5.46 0.02 -35.17
CA ALA A 358 -5.66 -0.49 -36.53
C ALA A 358 -6.30 -1.90 -36.53
N LYS A 359 -5.94 -2.77 -35.58
CA LYS A 359 -6.58 -4.09 -35.42
C LYS A 359 -8.01 -4.01 -34.89
N ALA A 360 -8.32 -3.04 -34.04
CA ALA A 360 -9.66 -2.82 -33.48
C ALA A 360 -10.62 -2.23 -34.52
N GLU A 361 -10.16 -1.26 -35.32
CA GLU A 361 -10.89 -0.69 -36.45
C GLU A 361 -11.23 -1.77 -37.49
N ARG A 362 -10.25 -2.63 -37.85
CA ARG A 362 -10.48 -3.79 -38.71
C ARG A 362 -11.54 -4.77 -38.18
N LYS A 363 -11.75 -4.81 -36.86
CA LYS A 363 -12.77 -5.66 -36.21
C LYS A 363 -14.11 -4.96 -36.00
N GLY A 364 -14.28 -3.72 -36.49
CA GLY A 364 -15.51 -2.94 -36.33
C GLY A 364 -15.90 -2.68 -34.88
N ARG A 365 -14.95 -2.72 -33.94
CA ARG A 365 -15.23 -2.53 -32.51
C ARG A 365 -15.20 -1.04 -32.18
N GLU A 366 -16.37 -0.42 -32.03
CA GLU A 366 -16.47 0.90 -31.42
C GLU A 366 -16.22 0.83 -29.90
N GLU A 367 -15.09 1.40 -29.45
CA GLU A 367 -14.83 1.57 -28.02
C GLU A 367 -15.96 2.41 -27.38
N GLY A 368 -16.51 1.93 -26.26
CA GLY A 368 -17.44 2.71 -25.43
C GLY A 368 -18.89 2.83 -25.92
N ALA A 369 -19.33 2.11 -26.96
CA ALA A 369 -20.73 2.17 -27.42
C ALA A 369 -21.74 1.76 -26.34
N ARG A 370 -21.43 0.74 -25.54
CA ARG A 370 -22.29 0.30 -24.41
C ARG A 370 -22.38 1.36 -23.31
N TRP A 371 -21.24 1.96 -22.94
CA TRP A 371 -21.18 3.03 -21.95
C TRP A 371 -21.94 4.28 -22.41
N ARG A 372 -21.83 4.66 -23.70
CA ARG A 372 -22.61 5.77 -24.28
C ARG A 372 -24.12 5.51 -24.21
N ARG A 373 -24.58 4.29 -24.51
CA ARG A 373 -26.00 3.92 -24.36
C ARG A 373 -26.46 3.98 -22.92
N MET A 374 -25.64 3.49 -21.98
CA MET A 374 -25.95 3.54 -20.55
C MET A 374 -26.06 4.99 -20.07
N ALA A 375 -25.08 5.84 -20.40
CA ALA A 375 -25.09 7.25 -20.08
C ALA A 375 -26.30 7.98 -20.68
N ALA A 376 -26.62 7.71 -21.95
CA ALA A 376 -27.81 8.25 -22.59
C ALA A 376 -29.12 7.77 -21.92
N GLY A 377 -29.16 6.52 -21.44
CA GLY A 377 -30.28 5.98 -20.66
C GLY A 377 -30.49 6.74 -19.36
N VAL A 378 -29.41 6.98 -18.60
CA VAL A 378 -29.43 7.76 -17.36
C VAL A 378 -29.84 9.21 -17.63
N GLN A 379 -29.31 9.84 -18.67
CA GLN A 379 -29.66 11.22 -19.06
C GLN A 379 -31.12 11.38 -19.49
N ARG A 380 -31.71 10.35 -20.12
CA ARG A 380 -33.12 10.37 -20.54
C ARG A 380 -34.09 10.30 -19.36
N ARG A 381 -33.69 9.67 -18.25
CA ARG A 381 -34.51 9.51 -17.04
C ARG A 381 -33.67 9.73 -15.78
N PRO A 382 -33.31 10.98 -15.44
CA PRO A 382 -32.40 11.27 -14.33
C PRO A 382 -33.02 10.98 -12.96
N LEU A 383 -34.31 11.28 -12.76
CA LEU A 383 -35.00 11.08 -11.47
C LEU A 383 -35.03 9.63 -10.98
N PRO A 384 -35.43 8.61 -11.78
CA PRO A 384 -35.40 7.24 -11.30
C PRO A 384 -33.98 6.71 -11.11
N ALA A 385 -33.02 7.15 -11.91
CA ALA A 385 -31.61 6.80 -11.72
C ALA A 385 -31.07 7.38 -10.39
N LEU A 386 -31.39 8.63 -10.09
CA LEU A 386 -31.07 9.29 -8.82
C LEU A 386 -31.72 8.55 -7.65
N ALA A 387 -33.03 8.28 -7.74
CA ALA A 387 -33.77 7.59 -6.68
C ALA A 387 -33.20 6.18 -6.42
N ALA A 388 -32.89 5.43 -7.47
CA ALA A 388 -32.25 4.11 -7.34
C ALA A 388 -30.86 4.20 -6.70
N ALA A 389 -30.03 5.18 -7.10
CA ALA A 389 -28.71 5.37 -6.52
C ALA A 389 -28.77 5.79 -5.04
N VAL A 390 -29.65 6.73 -4.70
CA VAL A 390 -29.85 7.18 -3.31
C VAL A 390 -30.39 6.04 -2.46
N LEU A 391 -31.39 5.29 -2.94
CA LEU A 391 -31.94 4.16 -2.20
C LEU A 391 -30.89 3.06 -2.01
N ALA A 392 -30.09 2.75 -3.04
CA ALA A 392 -28.99 1.80 -2.91
C ALA A 392 -27.95 2.26 -1.88
N LEU A 393 -27.55 3.54 -1.89
CA LEU A 393 -26.61 4.10 -0.91
C LEU A 393 -27.20 4.08 0.51
N LEU A 394 -28.48 4.41 0.68
CA LEU A 394 -29.15 4.35 1.98
C LEU A 394 -29.23 2.93 2.52
N VAL A 395 -29.56 1.95 1.68
CA VAL A 395 -29.58 0.52 2.07
C VAL A 395 -28.19 0.03 2.45
N LEU A 396 -27.16 0.39 1.67
CA LEU A 396 -25.76 0.06 1.99
C LEU A 396 -25.24 0.76 3.26
N SER A 397 -25.80 1.93 3.59
CA SER A 397 -25.42 2.69 4.80
C SER A 397 -26.23 2.29 6.04
N ALA A 398 -27.32 1.55 5.89
CA ALA A 398 -28.17 1.15 7.01
C ALA A 398 -27.42 0.42 8.14
N PRO A 399 -26.46 -0.49 7.86
CA PRO A 399 -25.68 -1.15 8.92
C PRO A 399 -24.84 -0.20 9.78
N ALA A 400 -24.55 1.02 9.30
CA ALA A 400 -23.81 2.01 10.09
C ALA A 400 -24.61 2.48 11.33
N LEU A 401 -25.94 2.34 11.32
CA LEU A 401 -26.78 2.67 12.48
C LEU A 401 -26.67 1.65 13.61
N ASP A 402 -26.24 0.42 13.29
CA ASP A 402 -26.03 -0.66 14.26
C ASP A 402 -24.57 -0.76 14.74
N MET A 403 -23.69 0.15 14.30
CA MET A 403 -22.30 0.17 14.77
C MET A 403 -22.25 0.46 16.28
N ARG A 404 -21.67 -0.47 17.04
CA ARG A 404 -21.32 -0.26 18.44
C ARG A 404 -19.85 0.17 18.50
N LEU A 405 -19.61 1.31 19.14
CA LEU A 405 -18.28 1.88 19.41
C LEU A 405 -17.60 1.16 20.57
#